data_AF-A0A928YYI6-F1
#
_entry.id   AF-A0A928YYI6-F1
#
_cell.length_a   1.000
_cell.length_b   1.000
_cell.length_c   1.000
_cell.angle_alpha   90.00
_cell.angle_beta   90.00
_cell.angle_gamma   90.00
#
_symmetry.space_group_name_H-M   'P 1'
#
loop_
_entity.id
_entity.type
_entity.pdbx_description
1 polymer ?
#
loop_
_entity_poly.entity_id
_entity_poly.type
_entity_poly.pdbx_seq_one_letter_code
_entity_poly.pdbx_strand_id
1 'polypeptide(L)'
;MYNLNLASYEEPPQDLVFSHGYDRDIDFFVWVLEIDGLQVSPFNQHPDGDRSLRSRGITADGWQAWLTNTIRHLHYGQLLLDYDSHTQLWQSIQPQMKQSALEFARRTNADLAIVEANLDRYFAQRAATYEQALTTAKQLYGEEAPPDVRRNKPPSVWQGEPAVADRLYELWSEFLLVSDQRNQSWDWLNNSNQEDDEPNPIPQNSDRIDLWTRVQQYRDRIKSLKIYLVGYSYSVECVIPPNSLLISASLESQTKQCFDDRIVSAVERLALCNASQQP
;
A
#
# COMPACT_ATOMS: atom_id res chain seq x y z
N MET A 1 -16.52 13.30 8.48
CA MET A 1 -15.73 13.88 9.60
C MET A 1 -14.55 12.95 9.85
N TYR A 2 -13.33 13.42 9.59
CA TYR A 2 -12.12 12.67 9.96
C TYR A 2 -11.89 12.88 11.46
N ASN A 3 -11.91 11.79 12.23
CA ASN A 3 -11.63 11.83 13.66
C ASN A 3 -10.10 11.96 13.86
N LEU A 4 -9.61 13.20 13.77
CA LEU A 4 -8.23 13.53 14.09
C LEU A 4 -8.11 13.65 15.61
N ASN A 5 -7.76 12.56 16.28
CA ASN A 5 -7.50 12.56 17.71
C ASN A 5 -6.13 13.21 17.99
N LEU A 6 -6.09 14.55 17.98
CA LEU A 6 -4.85 15.35 18.00
C LEU A 6 -4.31 15.64 19.42
N ALA A 7 -5.06 15.31 20.47
CA ALA A 7 -4.77 15.82 21.83
C ALA A 7 -3.80 14.94 22.65
N SER A 8 -3.41 13.76 22.18
CA SER A 8 -2.55 12.81 22.91
C SER A 8 -1.31 12.37 22.15
N TYR A 9 -0.98 13.02 21.03
CA TYR A 9 0.08 12.59 20.12
C TYR A 9 1.27 13.56 20.18
N GLU A 10 2.22 13.30 21.09
CA GLU A 10 3.63 13.62 20.86
C GLU A 10 4.20 12.62 19.83
N GLU A 11 3.56 12.51 18.66
CA GLU A 11 4.10 11.64 17.63
C GLU A 11 5.32 12.34 17.00
N PRO A 12 6.49 11.68 16.93
CA PRO A 12 7.63 12.22 16.23
C PRO A 12 7.23 12.57 14.79
N PRO A 13 7.88 13.57 14.16
CA PRO A 13 7.60 13.97 12.79
C PRO A 13 7.46 12.73 11.89
N GLN A 14 6.28 12.57 11.29
CA GLN A 14 5.86 11.38 10.57
C GLN A 14 6.54 11.30 9.19
N ASP A 15 7.87 11.35 9.12
CA ASP A 15 8.61 11.46 7.84
C ASP A 15 8.40 10.26 6.91
N LEU A 16 8.03 9.10 7.47
CA LEU A 16 7.64 7.92 6.72
C LEU A 16 6.11 7.92 6.54
N VAL A 17 5.63 7.71 5.32
CA VAL A 17 4.19 7.47 5.09
C VAL A 17 3.96 5.96 5.10
N PHE A 18 3.21 5.46 6.09
CA PHE A 18 2.87 4.05 6.23
C PHE A 18 1.41 3.79 5.88
N SER A 19 1.18 2.87 4.93
CA SER A 19 -0.15 2.40 4.60
C SER A 19 -0.11 0.91 4.36
N HIS A 20 -1.07 0.21 4.96
CA HIS A 20 -1.26 -1.22 4.75
C HIS A 20 -2.75 -1.50 4.52
N GLY A 21 -3.06 -2.46 3.65
CA GLY A 21 -4.44 -2.85 3.40
C GLY A 21 -4.58 -3.84 2.24
N TYR A 22 -5.75 -4.47 2.17
CA TYR A 22 -6.14 -5.25 1.01
C TYR A 22 -6.41 -4.33 -0.17
N ASP A 23 -5.76 -4.63 -1.30
CA ASP A 23 -5.97 -3.93 -2.56
C ASP A 23 -6.36 -4.99 -3.60
N ARG A 24 -7.63 -4.95 -4.03
CA ARG A 24 -8.18 -5.92 -4.97
C ARG A 24 -7.40 -5.96 -6.29
N ASP A 25 -6.88 -4.80 -6.72
CA ASP A 25 -6.22 -4.67 -8.02
C ASP A 25 -4.88 -5.40 -7.96
N ILE A 26 -4.20 -5.34 -6.80
CA ILE A 26 -2.96 -6.07 -6.56
C ILE A 26 -3.20 -7.55 -6.29
N ASP A 27 -4.24 -7.89 -5.53
CA ASP A 27 -4.58 -9.29 -5.25
C ASP A 27 -4.91 -10.09 -6.52
N PHE A 28 -5.48 -9.44 -7.53
CA PHE A 28 -5.72 -10.05 -8.83
C PHE A 28 -4.45 -10.61 -9.49
N PHE A 29 -3.30 -9.96 -9.34
CA PHE A 29 -2.05 -10.46 -9.91
C PHE A 29 -1.66 -11.81 -9.32
N VAL A 30 -1.90 -11.97 -8.02
CA VAL A 30 -1.61 -13.22 -7.30
C VAL A 30 -2.64 -14.28 -7.67
N TRP A 31 -3.92 -13.93 -7.72
CA TRP A 31 -4.97 -14.83 -8.17
C TRP A 31 -4.74 -15.35 -9.60
N VAL A 32 -4.25 -14.49 -10.51
CA VAL A 32 -3.86 -14.88 -11.87
C VAL A 32 -2.79 -15.98 -11.87
N LEU A 33 -1.81 -15.92 -10.97
CA LEU A 33 -0.82 -17.00 -10.83
C LEU A 33 -1.49 -18.30 -10.41
N GLU A 34 -2.38 -18.25 -9.42
CA GLU A 34 -3.10 -19.43 -8.92
C GLU A 34 -3.97 -20.09 -10.02
N ILE A 35 -4.65 -19.29 -10.84
CA ILE A 35 -5.51 -19.80 -11.93
C ILE A 35 -4.70 -20.35 -13.10
N ASP A 36 -3.62 -19.69 -13.53
CA ASP A 36 -2.79 -20.18 -14.64
C ASP A 36 -1.84 -21.32 -14.20
N GLY A 37 -1.43 -21.33 -12.93
CA GLY A 37 -0.32 -22.16 -12.43
C GLY A 37 1.06 -21.63 -12.80
N LEU A 38 1.18 -20.33 -13.10
CA LEU A 38 2.45 -19.71 -13.44
C LEU A 38 3.31 -19.59 -12.18
N GLN A 39 4.38 -20.39 -12.10
CA GLN A 39 5.29 -20.39 -10.96
C GLN A 39 6.24 -19.18 -11.04
N VAL A 40 6.04 -18.17 -10.18
CA VAL A 40 6.89 -16.98 -10.09
C VAL A 40 7.39 -16.85 -8.67
N SER A 41 8.70 -16.72 -8.42
CA SER A 41 9.19 -16.51 -7.06
C SER A 41 8.75 -15.13 -6.53
N PRO A 42 8.30 -14.99 -5.26
CA PRO A 42 8.13 -16.03 -4.22
C PRO A 42 6.78 -16.80 -4.23
N PHE A 43 5.90 -16.52 -5.19
CA PHE A 43 4.58 -17.15 -5.37
C PHE A 43 4.65 -18.49 -6.14
N ASN A 44 5.41 -19.47 -5.64
CA ASN A 44 5.68 -20.71 -6.38
C ASN A 44 5.22 -22.00 -5.66
N GLN A 45 4.27 -21.88 -4.74
CA GLN A 45 3.76 -23.01 -3.94
C GLN A 45 2.32 -23.42 -4.30
N HIS A 46 1.72 -22.77 -5.31
CA HIS A 46 0.37 -23.08 -5.77
C HIS A 46 0.37 -24.24 -6.79
N PRO A 47 -0.73 -25.00 -6.92
CA PRO A 47 -0.81 -26.12 -7.88
C PRO A 47 -0.72 -25.66 -9.34
N ASP A 48 -0.52 -26.61 -10.25
CA ASP A 48 -0.61 -26.35 -11.69
C ASP A 48 -2.06 -26.00 -12.06
N GLY A 49 -2.32 -24.72 -12.34
CA GLY A 49 -3.57 -24.20 -12.89
C GLY A 49 -3.80 -24.54 -14.37
N ASP A 50 -4.65 -23.76 -15.05
CA ASP A 50 -5.17 -24.05 -16.39
C ASP A 50 -4.19 -23.78 -17.55
N ARG A 51 -3.06 -23.12 -17.27
CA ARG A 51 -2.00 -22.73 -18.22
C ARG A 51 -2.50 -21.86 -19.39
N SER A 52 -3.65 -21.22 -19.25
CA SER A 52 -4.32 -20.47 -20.31
C SER A 52 -3.54 -19.20 -20.70
N LEU A 53 -2.88 -18.52 -19.78
CA LEU A 53 -2.01 -17.38 -20.08
C LEU A 53 -0.63 -17.85 -20.56
N ARG A 54 -0.07 -18.91 -19.97
CA ARG A 54 1.24 -19.47 -20.40
C ARG A 54 1.21 -19.91 -21.86
N SER A 55 0.15 -20.60 -22.28
CA SER A 55 -0.04 -20.98 -23.69
C SER A 55 -0.15 -19.79 -24.65
N ARG A 56 -0.46 -18.59 -24.14
CA ARG A 56 -0.54 -17.33 -24.89
C ARG A 56 0.73 -16.47 -24.77
N GLY A 57 1.75 -16.95 -24.06
CA GLY A 57 3.06 -16.31 -23.99
C GLY A 57 3.31 -15.45 -22.75
N ILE A 58 2.47 -15.50 -21.71
CA ILE A 58 2.87 -14.89 -20.44
C ILE A 58 4.09 -15.64 -19.86
N THR A 59 5.08 -14.90 -19.39
CA THR A 59 6.25 -15.43 -18.70
C THR A 59 6.31 -14.90 -17.28
N ALA A 60 7.14 -15.52 -16.42
CA ALA A 60 7.37 -15.02 -15.06
C ALA A 60 7.88 -13.55 -15.07
N ASP A 61 8.85 -13.25 -15.94
CA ASP A 61 9.39 -11.89 -16.09
C ASP A 61 8.33 -10.91 -16.60
N GLY A 62 7.50 -11.34 -17.56
CA GLY A 62 6.40 -10.53 -18.08
C GLY A 62 5.37 -10.21 -17.00
N TRP A 63 4.98 -11.20 -16.19
CA TRP A 63 4.10 -11.00 -15.04
C TRP A 63 4.73 -10.05 -14.01
N GLN A 64 6.01 -10.22 -13.68
CA GLN A 64 6.67 -9.38 -12.69
C GLN A 64 6.79 -7.93 -13.15
N ALA A 65 7.07 -7.70 -14.44
CA ALA A 65 7.07 -6.38 -15.05
C ALA A 65 5.67 -5.75 -14.99
N TRP A 66 4.62 -6.53 -15.29
CA TRP A 66 3.23 -6.07 -15.23
C TRP A 66 2.80 -5.68 -13.82
N LEU A 67 3.11 -6.48 -12.80
CA LEU A 67 2.85 -6.15 -11.39
C LEU A 67 3.60 -4.88 -10.97
N THR A 68 4.89 -4.82 -11.26
CA THR A 68 5.74 -3.67 -10.90
C THR A 68 5.23 -2.38 -11.53
N ASN A 69 4.88 -2.41 -12.81
CA ASN A 69 4.33 -1.25 -13.51
C ASN A 69 2.97 -0.84 -12.91
N THR A 70 2.10 -1.79 -12.63
CA THR A 70 0.79 -1.51 -12.03
C THR A 70 0.91 -0.85 -10.67
N ILE A 71 1.79 -1.34 -9.79
CA ILE A 71 2.05 -0.71 -8.48
C ILE A 71 2.60 0.71 -8.65
N ARG A 72 3.53 0.92 -9.60
CA ARG A 72 4.01 2.27 -9.91
C ARG A 72 2.85 3.17 -10.36
N HIS A 73 1.97 2.70 -11.22
CA HIS A 73 0.82 3.46 -11.66
C HIS A 73 -0.18 3.75 -10.53
N LEU A 74 -0.48 2.78 -9.67
CA LEU A 74 -1.34 3.01 -8.50
C LEU A 74 -0.71 4.01 -7.54
N HIS A 75 0.62 3.98 -7.38
CA HIS A 75 1.33 4.90 -6.51
C HIS A 75 1.36 6.33 -7.07
N TYR A 76 1.80 6.51 -8.30
CA TYR A 76 1.99 7.83 -8.91
C TYR A 76 0.73 8.38 -9.55
N GLY A 77 -0.10 7.53 -10.15
CA GLY A 77 -1.37 7.91 -10.77
C GLY A 77 -2.33 8.50 -9.76
N GLN A 78 -2.42 7.95 -8.54
CA GLN A 78 -3.21 8.57 -7.47
C GLN A 78 -2.70 9.99 -7.17
N LEU A 79 -1.39 10.14 -6.96
CA LEU A 79 -0.80 11.43 -6.60
C LEU A 79 -0.96 12.48 -7.73
N LEU A 80 -0.97 12.05 -8.99
CA LEU A 80 -1.10 12.93 -10.15
C LEU A 80 -2.54 13.27 -10.53
N LEU A 81 -3.46 12.31 -10.54
CA LEU A 81 -4.88 12.58 -10.77
C LEU A 81 -5.43 13.50 -9.68
N ASP A 82 -4.91 13.31 -8.46
CA ASP A 82 -5.21 14.20 -7.37
C ASP A 82 -4.43 15.52 -7.51
N TYR A 83 -3.27 15.63 -8.18
CA TYR A 83 -2.41 16.82 -8.06
C TYR A 83 -3.12 18.16 -8.35
N ASP A 84 -3.77 18.36 -9.50
CA ASP A 84 -4.36 19.68 -9.79
C ASP A 84 -5.59 19.97 -8.93
N SER A 85 -6.52 19.01 -8.85
CA SER A 85 -7.74 19.15 -8.06
C SER A 85 -7.45 19.22 -6.57
N HIS A 86 -6.52 18.39 -6.10
CA HIS A 86 -6.16 18.22 -4.70
C HIS A 86 -5.18 19.28 -4.24
N THR A 87 -4.30 19.85 -5.07
CA THR A 87 -3.46 20.99 -4.65
C THR A 87 -4.31 22.23 -4.44
N GLN A 88 -5.21 22.54 -5.37
CA GLN A 88 -6.15 23.67 -5.21
C GLN A 88 -7.12 23.43 -4.05
N LEU A 89 -7.66 22.22 -3.93
CA LEU A 89 -8.52 21.85 -2.80
C LEU A 89 -7.72 21.89 -1.48
N TRP A 90 -6.52 21.34 -1.43
CA TRP A 90 -5.65 21.36 -0.23
C TRP A 90 -5.36 22.77 0.20
N GLN A 91 -4.94 23.64 -0.72
CA GLN A 91 -4.67 25.05 -0.42
C GLN A 91 -5.92 25.77 0.10
N SER A 92 -7.11 25.42 -0.39
CA SER A 92 -8.36 26.03 0.09
C SER A 92 -8.87 25.46 1.42
N ILE A 93 -8.68 24.17 1.70
CA ILE A 93 -9.12 23.52 2.94
C ILE A 93 -8.09 23.64 4.08
N GLN A 94 -6.80 23.82 3.77
CA GLN A 94 -5.73 23.84 4.76
C GLN A 94 -5.96 24.91 5.86
N PRO A 95 -6.34 26.16 5.54
CA PRO A 95 -6.65 27.14 6.57
C PRO A 95 -7.81 26.71 7.47
N GLN A 96 -8.87 26.11 6.90
CA GLN A 96 -10.04 25.65 7.64
C GLN A 96 -9.71 24.46 8.53
N MET A 97 -8.91 23.50 8.04
CA MET A 97 -8.42 22.36 8.83
C MET A 97 -7.53 22.84 9.98
N LYS A 98 -6.59 23.77 9.71
CA LYS A 98 -5.73 24.35 10.73
C LYS A 98 -6.56 25.07 11.80
N GLN A 99 -7.51 25.90 11.39
CA GLN A 99 -8.41 26.58 12.32
C GLN A 99 -9.23 25.59 13.16
N SER A 100 -9.83 24.58 12.54
CA SER A 100 -10.64 23.56 13.23
C SER A 100 -9.81 22.77 14.25
N ALA A 101 -8.57 22.39 13.89
CA ALA A 101 -7.65 21.69 14.77
C ALA A 101 -7.22 22.57 15.96
N LEU A 102 -6.94 23.85 15.74
CA LEU A 102 -6.61 24.79 16.81
C LEU A 102 -7.81 25.06 17.73
N GLU A 103 -9.02 25.16 17.19
CA GLU A 103 -10.24 25.27 18.01
C GLU A 103 -10.51 24.03 18.84
N PHE A 104 -10.21 22.84 18.30
CA PHE A 104 -10.27 21.60 19.07
C PHE A 104 -9.22 21.58 20.19
N ALA A 105 -7.97 21.93 19.87
CA ALA A 105 -6.88 22.03 20.85
C ALA A 105 -7.21 23.01 21.98
N ARG A 106 -7.85 24.16 21.67
CA ARG A 106 -8.36 25.10 22.70
C ARG A 106 -9.37 24.43 23.63
N ARG A 107 -10.31 23.66 23.09
CA ARG A 107 -11.37 22.99 23.87
C ARG A 107 -10.81 21.88 24.76
N THR A 108 -9.76 21.20 24.32
CA THR A 108 -9.10 20.12 25.07
C THR A 108 -7.92 20.60 25.93
N ASN A 109 -7.66 21.91 25.96
CA ASN A 109 -6.55 22.53 26.68
C ASN A 109 -5.16 21.98 26.28
N ALA A 110 -5.00 21.60 25.01
CA ALA A 110 -3.71 21.23 24.42
C ALA A 110 -2.87 22.48 24.11
N ASP A 111 -1.55 22.32 24.07
CA ASP A 111 -0.62 23.41 23.71
C ASP A 111 -0.80 23.80 22.23
N LEU A 112 -1.35 25.00 22.00
CA LEU A 112 -1.64 25.51 20.66
C LEU A 112 -0.39 25.68 19.81
N ALA A 113 0.75 26.07 20.41
CA ALA A 113 1.98 26.29 19.67
C ALA A 113 2.54 24.96 19.15
N ILE A 114 2.45 23.90 19.96
CA ILE A 114 2.84 22.54 19.54
C ILE A 114 1.91 22.04 18.43
N VAL A 115 0.59 22.18 18.59
CA VAL A 115 -0.38 21.76 17.59
C VAL A 115 -0.18 22.51 16.27
N GLU A 116 0.02 23.83 16.33
CA GLU A 116 0.30 24.65 15.15
C GLU A 116 1.58 24.23 14.42
N ALA A 117 2.69 24.07 15.15
CA ALA A 117 3.95 23.64 14.58
C ALA A 117 3.87 22.25 13.94
N ASN A 118 3.12 21.32 14.55
CA ASN A 118 2.89 20.00 14.00
C ASN A 118 2.05 20.02 12.72
N LEU A 119 1.01 20.87 12.68
CA LEU A 119 0.22 21.07 11.48
C LEU A 119 1.05 21.66 10.34
N ASP A 120 1.85 22.69 10.61
CA ASP A 120 2.71 23.31 9.61
C ASP A 120 3.74 22.32 9.05
N ARG A 121 4.34 21.50 9.93
CA ARG A 121 5.25 20.42 9.51
C ARG A 121 4.54 19.38 8.65
N TYR A 122 3.35 18.93 9.07
CA TYR A 122 2.53 17.98 8.33
C TYR A 122 2.22 18.49 6.91
N PHE A 123 1.80 19.76 6.80
CA PHE A 123 1.48 20.35 5.50
C PHE A 123 2.73 20.51 4.61
N ALA A 124 3.86 20.93 5.18
CA ALA A 124 5.13 21.02 4.44
C ALA A 124 5.59 19.65 3.92
N GLN A 125 5.50 18.62 4.76
CA GLN A 125 5.87 17.26 4.38
C GLN A 125 4.97 16.69 3.28
N ARG A 126 3.65 16.92 3.38
CA ARG A 126 2.68 16.58 2.34
C ARG A 126 3.06 17.24 1.02
N ALA A 127 3.32 18.54 1.01
CA ALA A 127 3.73 19.28 -0.18
C ALA A 127 5.00 18.68 -0.82
N ALA A 128 6.05 18.44 -0.02
CA ALA A 128 7.29 17.82 -0.50
C ALA A 128 7.07 16.41 -1.09
N THR A 129 6.19 15.61 -0.48
CA THR A 129 5.83 14.27 -1.00
C THR A 129 5.15 14.36 -2.37
N TYR A 130 4.25 15.33 -2.56
CA TYR A 130 3.62 15.57 -3.85
C TYR A 130 4.61 16.04 -4.91
N GLU A 131 5.51 16.97 -4.58
CA GLU A 131 6.55 17.44 -5.50
C GLU A 131 7.49 16.32 -5.94
N GLN A 132 7.90 15.46 -5.01
CA GLN A 132 8.72 14.29 -5.33
C GLN A 132 7.96 13.32 -6.25
N ALA A 133 6.69 13.02 -5.93
CA ALA A 133 5.88 12.14 -6.75
C ALA A 133 5.65 12.68 -8.16
N LEU A 134 5.43 14.00 -8.29
CA LEU A 134 5.31 14.68 -9.58
C LEU A 134 6.62 14.58 -10.38
N THR A 135 7.76 14.80 -9.72
CA THR A 135 9.08 14.69 -10.35
C THR A 135 9.32 13.26 -10.85
N THR A 136 9.07 12.25 -10.02
CA THR A 136 9.23 10.85 -10.42
C THR A 136 8.28 10.48 -11.55
N ALA A 137 7.03 10.94 -11.51
CA ALA A 137 6.08 10.64 -12.55
C ALA A 137 6.47 11.31 -13.88
N LYS A 138 6.98 12.54 -13.87
CA LYS A 138 7.56 13.20 -15.06
C LYS A 138 8.76 12.44 -15.62
N GLN A 139 9.61 11.87 -14.75
CA GLN A 139 10.72 11.03 -15.20
C GLN A 139 10.24 9.72 -15.85
N LEU A 140 9.12 9.16 -15.38
CA LEU A 140 8.57 7.90 -15.89
C LEU A 140 7.73 8.07 -17.17
N TYR A 141 6.94 9.15 -17.26
CA TYR A 141 5.95 9.35 -18.33
C TYR A 141 6.29 10.54 -19.25
N GLY A 142 7.34 11.31 -18.95
CA GLY A 142 7.66 12.52 -19.69
C GLY A 142 6.59 13.60 -19.49
N GLU A 143 6.16 14.21 -20.60
CA GLU A 143 5.07 15.19 -20.64
C GLU A 143 3.68 14.53 -20.79
N GLU A 144 3.62 13.21 -21.01
CA GLU A 144 2.35 12.50 -21.13
C GLU A 144 1.73 12.31 -19.74
N ALA A 145 0.41 12.49 -19.65
CA ALA A 145 -0.31 12.17 -18.43
C ALA A 145 -0.18 10.66 -18.16
N PRO A 146 0.07 10.24 -16.90
CA PRO A 146 0.06 8.82 -16.58
C PRO A 146 -1.30 8.23 -16.97
N PRO A 147 -1.35 6.96 -17.39
CA PRO A 147 -2.63 6.30 -17.58
C PRO A 147 -3.41 6.31 -16.25
N ASP A 148 -4.70 6.63 -16.32
CA ASP A 148 -5.60 6.59 -15.15
C ASP A 148 -5.89 5.13 -14.79
N VAL A 149 -5.00 4.50 -14.03
CA VAL A 149 -5.12 3.09 -13.62
C VAL A 149 -6.24 2.86 -12.60
N ARG A 150 -6.89 3.90 -12.05
CA ARG A 150 -8.12 3.69 -11.27
C ARG A 150 -9.34 3.51 -12.16
N ARG A 151 -9.39 4.22 -13.29
CA ARG A 151 -10.40 3.97 -14.31
C ARG A 151 -10.08 2.73 -15.13
N ASN A 152 -8.79 2.40 -15.26
CA ASN A 152 -8.33 1.31 -16.10
C ASN A 152 -8.05 0.05 -15.26
N LYS A 153 -8.79 -1.03 -15.53
CA LYS A 153 -8.62 -2.35 -14.88
C LYS A 153 -7.16 -2.82 -14.97
N PRO A 154 -6.61 -3.60 -14.02
CA PRO A 154 -5.23 -4.08 -14.08
C PRO A 154 -4.77 -4.66 -15.44
N PRO A 155 -5.60 -5.43 -16.18
CA PRO A 155 -5.26 -5.91 -17.52
C PRO A 155 -4.84 -4.83 -18.53
N SER A 156 -5.34 -3.59 -18.37
CA SER A 156 -5.03 -2.47 -19.27
C SER A 156 -3.57 -2.01 -19.25
N VAL A 157 -2.83 -2.38 -18.20
CA VAL A 157 -1.41 -2.03 -18.02
C VAL A 157 -0.50 -3.06 -18.67
N TRP A 158 -1.05 -4.17 -19.20
CA TRP A 158 -0.28 -5.17 -19.92
C TRP A 158 0.28 -4.60 -21.23
N GLN A 159 1.59 -4.74 -21.44
CA GLN A 159 2.31 -4.23 -22.62
C GLN A 159 2.81 -5.35 -23.56
N GLY A 160 2.50 -6.62 -23.25
CA GLY A 160 2.95 -7.76 -24.04
C GLY A 160 1.93 -8.19 -25.10
N GLU A 161 1.88 -9.49 -25.37
CA GLU A 161 1.01 -10.07 -26.41
C GLU A 161 -0.48 -9.73 -26.21
N PRO A 162 -1.21 -9.27 -27.24
CA PRO A 162 -2.63 -8.92 -27.13
C PRO A 162 -3.51 -10.07 -26.65
N ALA A 163 -3.20 -11.31 -27.07
CA ALA A 163 -3.93 -12.49 -26.64
C ALA A 163 -3.85 -12.72 -25.11
N VAL A 164 -2.74 -12.32 -24.47
CA VAL A 164 -2.60 -12.33 -23.01
C VAL A 164 -3.50 -11.27 -22.40
N ALA A 165 -3.51 -10.04 -22.92
CA ALA A 165 -4.41 -8.98 -22.44
C ALA A 165 -5.89 -9.40 -22.50
N ASP A 166 -6.33 -9.97 -23.62
CA ASP A 166 -7.71 -10.44 -23.79
C ASP A 166 -8.08 -11.45 -22.71
N ARG A 167 -7.22 -12.44 -22.46
CA ARG A 167 -7.45 -13.43 -21.40
C ARG A 167 -7.40 -12.81 -20.00
N LEU A 168 -6.54 -11.83 -19.75
CA LEU A 168 -6.51 -11.10 -18.49
C LEU A 168 -7.81 -10.31 -18.24
N TYR A 169 -8.47 -9.79 -19.27
CA TYR A 169 -9.78 -9.11 -19.13
C TYR A 169 -10.91 -10.07 -18.78
N GLU A 170 -10.91 -11.28 -19.34
CA GLU A 170 -11.84 -12.35 -18.95
C GLU A 170 -11.63 -12.72 -17.48
N LEU A 171 -10.38 -13.04 -17.12
CA LEU A 171 -9.96 -13.38 -15.76
C LEU A 171 -10.29 -12.29 -14.75
N TRP A 172 -10.15 -11.01 -15.11
CA TRP A 172 -10.56 -9.91 -14.24
C TRP A 172 -12.06 -9.95 -13.90
N SER A 173 -12.90 -10.29 -14.88
CA SER A 173 -14.34 -10.39 -14.68
C SER A 173 -14.70 -11.56 -13.76
N GLU A 174 -13.99 -12.69 -13.90
CA GLU A 174 -14.10 -13.85 -13.02
C GLU A 174 -13.61 -13.52 -11.59
N PHE A 175 -12.47 -12.84 -11.46
CA PHE A 175 -11.88 -12.43 -10.19
C PHE A 175 -12.82 -11.56 -9.35
N LEU A 176 -13.52 -10.61 -9.97
CA LEU A 176 -14.47 -9.75 -9.28
C LEU A 176 -15.58 -10.53 -8.55
N LEU A 177 -15.87 -11.77 -8.95
CA LEU A 177 -16.86 -12.62 -8.28
C LEU A 177 -16.32 -13.26 -6.99
N VAL A 178 -14.99 -13.37 -6.86
CA VAL A 178 -14.33 -14.02 -5.71
C VAL A 178 -13.51 -13.05 -4.85
N SER A 179 -13.31 -11.80 -5.29
CA SER A 179 -12.45 -10.83 -4.61
C SER A 179 -12.92 -10.49 -3.20
N ASP A 180 -14.24 -10.48 -2.95
CA ASP A 180 -14.79 -10.20 -1.62
C ASP A 180 -14.52 -11.36 -0.65
N GLN A 181 -14.64 -12.60 -1.12
CA GLN A 181 -14.30 -13.78 -0.32
C GLN A 181 -12.80 -13.81 0.00
N ARG A 182 -11.95 -13.41 -0.95
CA ARG A 182 -10.50 -13.29 -0.73
C ARG A 182 -10.19 -12.18 0.27
N ASN A 183 -10.91 -11.05 0.23
CA ASN A 183 -10.79 -10.02 1.25
C ASN A 183 -11.18 -10.53 2.66
N GLN A 184 -12.24 -11.35 2.77
CA GLN A 184 -12.66 -11.92 4.05
C GLN A 184 -11.62 -12.84 4.68
N SER A 185 -10.67 -13.40 3.93
CA SER A 185 -9.54 -14.15 4.50
C SER A 185 -8.64 -13.29 5.40
N TRP A 186 -8.77 -11.96 5.30
CA TRP A 186 -8.10 -10.96 6.14
C TRP A 186 -8.93 -10.51 7.33
N ASP A 187 -10.16 -10.99 7.49
CA ASP A 187 -11.05 -10.54 8.55
C ASP A 187 -10.44 -10.79 9.93
N TRP A 188 -9.60 -11.80 10.13
CA TRP A 188 -8.92 -12.02 11.41
C TRP A 188 -7.98 -10.88 11.81
N LEU A 189 -7.34 -10.16 10.87
CA LEU A 189 -6.54 -8.96 11.17
C LEU A 189 -7.42 -7.79 11.62
N ASN A 190 -8.67 -7.74 11.14
CA ASN A 190 -9.63 -6.70 11.48
C ASN A 190 -10.46 -7.05 12.72
N ASN A 191 -10.69 -8.34 12.95
CA ASN A 191 -11.61 -8.92 13.92
C ASN A 191 -10.91 -9.63 15.07
N SER A 192 -9.59 -9.52 15.24
CA SER A 192 -8.84 -10.04 16.40
C SER A 192 -9.25 -9.43 17.76
N ASN A 193 -10.41 -8.76 17.81
CA ASN A 193 -11.00 -8.10 18.97
C ASN A 193 -12.30 -8.79 19.41
N GLN A 194 -12.70 -9.89 18.76
CA GLN A 194 -13.91 -10.64 19.10
C GLN A 194 -13.51 -12.08 19.45
N GLU A 195 -13.95 -12.53 20.63
CA GLU A 195 -13.71 -13.82 21.33
C GLU A 195 -12.60 -13.71 22.38
N ASP A 196 -12.84 -13.70 23.70
CA ASP A 196 -13.90 -14.29 24.53
C ASP A 196 -14.28 -13.39 25.73
N ASP A 197 -15.57 -13.31 26.07
CA ASP A 197 -16.29 -12.97 27.33
C ASP A 197 -15.67 -12.23 28.54
N GLU A 198 -14.47 -11.66 28.47
CA GLU A 198 -14.01 -10.61 29.37
C GLU A 198 -14.01 -9.27 28.63
N PRO A 199 -14.37 -8.16 29.31
CA PRO A 199 -14.28 -6.81 28.77
C PRO A 199 -12.80 -6.43 28.65
N ASN A 200 -12.10 -7.03 27.70
CA ASN A 200 -10.75 -6.65 27.33
C ASN A 200 -10.87 -5.36 26.51
N PRO A 201 -10.24 -4.26 26.93
CA PRO A 201 -10.36 -2.99 26.25
C PRO A 201 -9.79 -3.15 24.84
N ILE A 202 -10.54 -2.64 23.86
CA ILE A 202 -10.12 -2.28 22.50
C ILE A 202 -8.58 -2.30 22.38
N PRO A 203 -7.95 -3.10 21.48
CA PRO A 203 -6.51 -3.07 21.31
C PRO A 203 -6.10 -1.63 21.13
N GLN A 204 -5.36 -1.13 22.12
CA GLN A 204 -5.01 0.26 22.19
C GLN A 204 -4.08 0.57 21.01
N ASN A 205 -3.99 1.83 20.61
CA ASN A 205 -3.03 2.32 19.63
C ASN A 205 -1.57 1.81 19.86
N SER A 206 -1.24 1.31 21.07
CA SER A 206 0.04 0.71 21.45
C SER A 206 0.59 -0.31 20.44
N ASP A 207 -0.27 -1.16 19.89
CA ASP A 207 0.19 -2.28 19.04
C ASP A 207 0.53 -1.84 17.61
N ARG A 208 -0.08 -0.75 17.15
CA ARG A 208 0.31 -0.07 15.91
C ARG A 208 1.55 0.79 16.13
N ILE A 209 1.68 1.40 17.31
CA ILE A 209 2.85 2.16 17.72
C ILE A 209 4.10 1.26 17.72
N ASP A 210 3.99 -0.02 18.11
CA ASP A 210 5.15 -0.93 18.12
C ASP A 210 5.70 -1.22 16.72
N LEU A 211 4.87 -1.73 15.79
CA LEU A 211 5.31 -1.98 14.42
C LEU A 211 5.89 -0.72 13.78
N TRP A 212 5.22 0.42 14.00
CA TRP A 212 5.66 1.71 13.51
C TRP A 212 7.06 2.08 14.03
N THR A 213 7.26 1.99 15.33
CA THR A 213 8.54 2.27 15.99
C THR A 213 9.64 1.37 15.44
N ARG A 214 9.33 0.10 15.16
CA ARG A 214 10.28 -0.86 14.61
C ARG A 214 10.69 -0.57 13.18
N VAL A 215 9.79 -0.05 12.33
CA VAL A 215 10.12 0.30 10.93
C VAL A 215 10.76 1.69 10.80
N GLN A 216 10.61 2.57 11.80
CA GLN A 216 11.15 3.94 11.78
C GLN A 216 12.67 4.01 11.58
N GLN A 217 13.42 3.01 12.04
CA GLN A 217 14.88 2.95 11.84
C GLN A 217 15.30 2.93 10.35
N TYR A 218 14.38 2.60 9.43
CA TYR A 218 14.65 2.53 8.00
C TYR A 218 14.27 3.80 7.22
N ARG A 219 13.76 4.84 7.90
CA ARG A 219 13.21 6.06 7.28
C ARG A 219 14.19 6.83 6.38
N ASP A 220 15.49 6.73 6.66
CA ASP A 220 16.48 7.44 5.85
C ASP A 220 16.61 6.82 4.45
N ARG A 221 16.29 5.52 4.32
CA ARG A 221 16.39 4.73 3.09
C ARG A 221 15.04 4.47 2.42
N ILE A 222 13.95 4.57 3.18
CA ILE A 222 12.58 4.37 2.71
C ILE A 222 11.76 5.60 3.13
N LYS A 223 11.41 6.47 2.17
CA LYS A 223 10.64 7.70 2.44
C LYS A 223 9.14 7.45 2.58
N SER A 224 8.64 6.39 1.96
CA SER A 224 7.25 5.96 2.02
C SER A 224 7.23 4.44 2.02
N LEU A 225 6.29 3.81 2.70
CA LEU A 225 6.11 2.37 2.71
C LEU A 225 4.64 2.03 2.46
N LYS A 226 4.37 1.28 1.38
CA LYS A 226 3.08 0.70 1.06
C LYS A 226 3.15 -0.82 1.23
N ILE A 227 2.25 -1.37 2.01
CA ILE A 227 2.12 -2.80 2.23
C ILE A 227 0.80 -3.26 1.63
N TYR A 228 0.87 -4.08 0.60
CA TYR A 228 -0.27 -4.69 -0.07
C TYR A 228 -0.52 -6.07 0.53
N LEU A 229 -1.70 -6.25 1.08
CA LEU A 229 -2.16 -7.52 1.62
C LEU A 229 -2.83 -8.33 0.49
N VAL A 230 -2.27 -9.50 0.16
CA VAL A 230 -2.75 -10.40 -0.91
C VAL A 230 -3.23 -11.77 -0.40
N GLY A 231 -4.37 -12.25 -0.91
CA GLY A 231 -5.01 -13.51 -0.52
C GLY A 231 -4.29 -14.76 -1.05
N TYR A 232 -3.05 -14.98 -0.65
CA TYR A 232 -2.28 -16.18 -1.01
C TYR A 232 -2.21 -17.15 0.16
N SER A 233 -2.52 -18.43 -0.09
CA SER A 233 -2.59 -19.46 0.96
C SER A 233 -1.25 -19.68 1.69
N TYR A 234 -0.13 -19.44 1.02
CA TYR A 234 1.22 -19.67 1.55
C TYR A 234 1.89 -18.39 2.02
N SER A 235 2.82 -18.50 2.97
CA SER A 235 3.57 -17.37 3.48
C SER A 235 4.49 -16.80 2.40
N VAL A 236 4.23 -15.55 2.02
CA VAL A 236 4.96 -14.84 0.97
C VAL A 236 5.26 -13.42 1.41
N GLU A 237 6.48 -12.98 1.10
CA GLU A 237 6.95 -11.61 1.21
C GLU A 237 7.68 -11.24 -0.08
N CYS A 238 7.05 -10.39 -0.88
CA CYS A 238 7.65 -9.88 -2.11
C CYS A 238 8.01 -8.39 -1.93
N VAL A 239 9.29 -8.08 -2.14
CA VAL A 239 9.84 -6.73 -2.05
C VAL A 239 9.79 -6.09 -3.43
N ILE A 240 9.13 -4.93 -3.54
CA ILE A 240 8.99 -4.18 -4.79
C ILE A 240 9.54 -2.76 -4.58
N PRO A 241 10.81 -2.53 -4.96
CA PRO A 241 11.43 -1.22 -4.83
C PRO A 241 10.67 -0.12 -5.59
N PRO A 242 10.69 1.13 -5.08
CA PRO A 242 11.50 1.60 -3.94
C PRO A 242 10.76 1.57 -2.58
N ASN A 243 9.47 1.26 -2.55
CA ASN A 243 8.63 1.57 -1.38
C ASN A 243 7.47 0.60 -1.13
N SER A 244 7.40 -0.52 -1.86
CA SER A 244 6.23 -1.39 -1.82
C SER A 244 6.59 -2.80 -1.36
N LEU A 245 5.71 -3.39 -0.56
CA LEU A 245 5.78 -4.79 -0.11
C LEU A 245 4.47 -5.48 -0.44
N LEU A 246 4.52 -6.73 -0.88
CA LEU A 246 3.36 -7.62 -0.91
C LEU A 246 3.55 -8.69 0.16
N ILE A 247 2.56 -8.84 1.02
CA ILE A 247 2.59 -9.80 2.12
C ILE A 247 1.30 -10.60 2.09
N SER A 248 1.43 -11.92 2.16
CA SER A 248 0.28 -12.81 2.24
C SER A 248 -0.25 -13.00 3.66
N ALA A 249 -1.54 -13.30 3.75
CA ALA A 249 -2.29 -13.51 4.99
C ALA A 249 -1.99 -14.83 5.69
N SER A 250 -1.04 -15.61 5.18
CA SER A 250 -0.95 -17.04 5.42
C SER A 250 -1.27 -17.42 6.87
N LEU A 251 -2.16 -18.40 7.01
CA LEU A 251 -2.60 -18.95 8.29
C LEU A 251 -1.45 -19.55 9.11
N GLU A 252 -0.28 -19.73 8.49
CA GLU A 252 0.95 -20.14 9.16
C GLU A 252 1.45 -19.09 10.17
N SER A 253 1.24 -17.79 9.92
CA SER A 253 1.52 -16.74 10.89
C SER A 253 0.38 -16.60 11.90
N GLN A 254 0.31 -17.52 12.86
CA GLN A 254 -0.79 -17.60 13.83
C GLN A 254 -0.82 -16.45 14.88
N THR A 255 0.15 -15.53 14.87
CA THR A 255 0.18 -14.41 15.81
C THR A 255 0.49 -13.09 15.11
N LYS A 256 -0.06 -11.99 15.65
CA LYS A 256 0.27 -10.63 15.23
C LYS A 256 1.77 -10.35 15.29
N GLN A 257 2.46 -10.81 16.33
CA GLN A 257 3.90 -10.61 16.48
C GLN A 257 4.67 -11.24 15.31
N CYS A 258 4.34 -12.48 14.92
CA CYS A 258 4.96 -13.13 13.77
C CYS A 258 4.71 -12.34 12.48
N PHE A 259 3.51 -11.79 12.30
CA PHE A 259 3.18 -10.96 11.15
C PHE A 259 3.98 -9.63 11.14
N ASP A 260 4.09 -8.96 12.27
CA ASP A 260 4.89 -7.74 12.42
C ASP A 260 6.38 -8.00 12.18
N ASP A 261 6.90 -9.13 12.67
CA ASP A 261 8.29 -9.55 12.43
C ASP A 261 8.57 -9.78 10.95
N ARG A 262 7.62 -10.39 10.23
CA ARG A 262 7.67 -10.56 8.76
C ARG A 262 7.70 -9.21 8.05
N ILE A 263 6.85 -8.26 8.47
CA ILE A 263 6.87 -6.89 7.91
C ILE A 263 8.24 -6.26 8.13
N VAL A 264 8.77 -6.27 9.36
CA VAL A 264 10.05 -5.62 9.68
C VAL A 264 11.20 -6.22 8.86
N SER A 265 11.24 -7.55 8.74
CA SER A 265 12.21 -8.27 7.89
C SER A 265 12.10 -7.85 6.41
N ALA A 266 10.88 -7.77 5.87
CA ALA A 266 10.65 -7.34 4.49
C ALA A 266 11.04 -5.87 4.27
N VAL A 267 10.79 -4.99 5.24
CA VAL A 267 11.21 -3.58 5.21
C VAL A 267 12.73 -3.44 5.24
N GLU A 268 13.42 -4.25 6.05
CA GLU A 268 14.89 -4.28 6.07
C GLU A 268 15.46 -4.64 4.69
N ARG A 269 14.93 -5.70 4.06
CA ARG A 269 15.32 -6.10 2.71
C ARG A 269 15.06 -4.99 1.69
N LEU A 270 13.91 -4.33 1.77
CA LEU A 270 13.60 -3.18 0.91
C LEU A 270 14.61 -2.03 1.10
N ALA A 271 14.99 -1.73 2.34
CA ALA A 271 15.96 -0.68 2.64
C ALA A 271 17.35 -1.00 2.08
N LEU A 272 17.77 -2.27 2.12
CA LEU A 272 19.01 -2.75 1.52
C LEU A 272 18.98 -2.69 -0.01
N CYS A 273 17.86 -3.04 -0.63
CA CYS A 273 17.67 -2.91 -2.08
C CYS A 273 17.81 -1.44 -2.51
N ASN A 274 17.18 -0.50 -1.80
CA ASN A 274 17.27 0.93 -2.12
C ASN A 274 18.69 1.47 -1.96
N ALA A 275 19.42 1.06 -0.92
CA ALA A 275 20.80 1.48 -0.70
C ALA A 275 21.73 1.02 -1.84
N SER A 276 21.44 -0.14 -2.45
CA SER A 276 22.22 -0.68 -3.56
C SER A 276 21.94 0.03 -4.91
N GLN A 277 20.86 0.81 -4.99
CA GLN A 277 20.45 1.55 -6.19
C GLN A 277 20.91 3.01 -6.18
N GLN A 278 21.48 3.49 -5.07
CA GLN A 278 22.05 4.84 -4.98
C GLN A 278 23.50 4.83 -5.51
N PRO A 279 23.81 5.63 -6.54
CA PRO A 279 25.16 5.70 -7.12
C PRO A 279 26.18 6.39 -6.20
#